data_AF-A0A0F8ZDP6-F1
#
_entry.id   AF-A0A0F8ZDP6-F1
#
_cell.length_a   1.000
_cell.length_b   1.000
_cell.length_c   1.000
_cell.angle_alpha   90.00
_cell.angle_beta   90.00
_cell.angle_gamma   90.00
#
_symmetry.space_group_name_H-M   'P 1'
#
loop_
_entity.id
_entity.type
_entity.pdbx_description
1 polymer ?
#
loop_
_entity_poly.entity_id
_entity_poly.type
_entity_poly.pdbx_seq_one_letter_code
_entity_poly.pdbx_strand_id
1 'polypeptide(L)'
;MFIHFHPGTWHGLEYDNGRTDLREINPTKLDTDQWCEVAKSWGAKQILYVAKHCGGFCWWQTDTTEYSIKNTPYKDGQGDVLREIADSCKKHGLKFGVYVYPGDPAWGAGIGTGGVTADPAKQEAYNKVLRQQLTETWTQYGEVFEAWFDGSCKVPIADLVEKHLSGAVILQSPQANIRWVGNEAGLAPYPAWNSLSSKDLKTGLSTAAHGNPDGD
;
A
#
# COMPACT_ATOMS: atom_id res chain seq x y z
N MET A 1 -6.59 -11.67 0.69
CA MET A 1 -6.29 -11.66 -0.76
C MET A 1 -5.56 -10.38 -1.07
N PHE A 2 -4.45 -10.43 -1.79
CA PHE A 2 -3.68 -9.25 -2.19
C PHE A 2 -4.00 -8.96 -3.66
N ILE A 3 -4.43 -7.75 -3.99
CA ILE A 3 -4.78 -7.35 -5.36
C ILE A 3 -3.76 -6.32 -5.84
N HIS A 4 -2.95 -6.71 -6.82
CA HIS A 4 -2.12 -5.81 -7.61
C HIS A 4 -2.83 -5.49 -8.90
N PHE A 5 -3.20 -4.22 -9.05
CA PHE A 5 -3.71 -3.65 -10.29
C PHE A 5 -3.05 -2.28 -10.45
N HIS A 6 -2.33 -2.07 -11.53
CA HIS A 6 -1.59 -0.82 -11.81
C HIS A 6 -1.45 -0.62 -13.33
N PRO A 7 -0.96 0.54 -13.80
CA PRO A 7 -0.86 0.82 -15.25
C PRO A 7 -0.04 -0.21 -16.04
N GLY A 8 0.88 -0.93 -15.39
CA GLY A 8 1.63 -2.05 -16.00
C GLY A 8 0.73 -3.19 -16.51
N THR A 9 -0.49 -3.33 -15.98
CA THR A 9 -1.50 -4.31 -16.43
C THR A 9 -1.79 -4.19 -17.93
N TRP A 10 -1.81 -2.97 -18.47
CA TRP A 10 -2.10 -2.73 -19.89
C TRP A 10 -1.01 -3.25 -20.82
N HIS A 11 0.19 -3.47 -20.30
CA HIS A 11 1.36 -3.86 -21.07
C HIS A 11 1.92 -5.22 -20.64
N GLY A 12 1.24 -5.93 -19.71
CA GLY A 12 1.73 -7.19 -19.16
C GLY A 12 3.05 -7.04 -18.40
N LEU A 13 3.23 -5.92 -17.70
CA LEU A 13 4.46 -5.60 -16.96
C LEU A 13 4.23 -5.70 -15.45
N GLU A 14 5.22 -6.27 -14.76
CA GLU A 14 5.29 -6.30 -13.28
C GLU A 14 5.40 -4.89 -12.66
N TYR A 15 6.10 -4.00 -13.34
CA TYR A 15 6.33 -2.64 -12.88
C TYR A 15 5.78 -1.64 -13.89
N ASP A 16 5.06 -0.65 -13.37
CA ASP A 16 4.74 0.55 -14.13
C ASP A 16 6.02 1.36 -14.37
N ASN A 17 6.25 1.71 -15.62
CA ASN A 17 7.41 2.46 -16.09
C ASN A 17 7.05 3.90 -16.50
N GLY A 18 5.83 4.36 -16.21
CA GLY A 18 5.35 5.70 -16.48
C GLY A 18 5.05 5.98 -17.97
N ARG A 19 5.04 4.96 -18.83
CA ARG A 19 4.82 5.12 -20.28
C ARG A 19 3.39 4.89 -20.72
N THR A 20 2.55 4.28 -19.89
CA THR A 20 1.12 4.10 -20.21
C THR A 20 0.46 5.46 -20.30
N ASP A 21 -0.12 5.78 -21.46
CA ASP A 21 -0.92 7.00 -21.63
C ASP A 21 -2.14 6.94 -20.71
N LEU A 22 -2.40 7.99 -19.94
CA LEU A 22 -3.54 8.06 -19.01
C LEU A 22 -4.89 7.84 -19.71
N ARG A 23 -4.99 8.15 -21.01
CA ARG A 23 -6.18 7.91 -21.83
C ARG A 23 -6.43 6.44 -22.12
N GLU A 24 -5.40 5.59 -22.05
CA GLU A 24 -5.52 4.15 -22.22
C GLU A 24 -5.99 3.46 -20.93
N ILE A 25 -5.74 4.07 -19.77
CA ILE A 25 -6.13 3.54 -18.46
C ILE A 25 -7.65 3.70 -18.28
N ASN A 26 -8.41 2.77 -18.83
CA ASN A 26 -9.88 2.78 -18.76
C ASN A 26 -10.47 1.37 -18.54
N PRO A 27 -10.50 0.87 -17.29
CA PRO A 27 -10.98 -0.47 -17.01
C PRO A 27 -12.52 -0.51 -16.97
N THR A 28 -13.15 -0.41 -18.15
CA THR A 28 -14.62 -0.29 -18.31
C THR A 28 -15.45 -1.46 -17.79
N LYS A 29 -14.82 -2.61 -17.53
CA LYS A 29 -15.45 -3.82 -16.97
C LYS A 29 -14.98 -4.13 -15.55
N LEU A 30 -14.32 -3.18 -14.89
CA LEU A 30 -13.89 -3.36 -13.50
C LEU A 30 -15.11 -3.54 -12.60
N ASP A 31 -15.06 -4.61 -11.80
CA ASP A 31 -16.10 -4.99 -10.86
C ASP A 31 -15.43 -5.47 -9.56
N THR A 32 -15.45 -4.61 -8.55
CA THR A 32 -14.89 -4.89 -7.23
C THR A 32 -15.78 -5.83 -6.40
N ASP A 33 -17.08 -5.89 -6.67
CA ASP A 33 -17.96 -6.88 -6.03
C ASP A 33 -17.54 -8.28 -6.46
N GLN A 34 -17.24 -8.46 -7.75
CA GLN A 34 -16.72 -9.72 -8.29
C GLN A 34 -15.40 -10.13 -7.62
N TRP A 35 -14.49 -9.19 -7.35
CA TRP A 35 -13.26 -9.47 -6.58
C TRP A 35 -13.56 -9.94 -5.16
N CYS A 36 -14.52 -9.31 -4.48
CA CYS A 36 -14.96 -9.71 -3.14
C CYS A 36 -15.63 -11.08 -3.11
N GLU A 37 -16.46 -11.41 -4.11
CA GLU A 37 -17.08 -12.73 -4.26
C GLU A 37 -16.03 -13.83 -4.42
N VAL A 38 -15.03 -13.59 -5.27
CA VAL A 38 -13.90 -14.51 -5.43
C VAL A 38 -13.16 -14.65 -4.10
N ALA A 39 -12.80 -13.56 -3.42
CA ALA A 39 -12.13 -13.62 -2.12
C ALA A 39 -12.88 -14.52 -1.12
N LYS A 40 -14.22 -14.39 -1.06
CA LYS A 40 -15.06 -15.18 -0.15
C LYS A 40 -15.15 -16.65 -0.54
N SER A 41 -15.12 -16.97 -1.83
CA SER A 41 -15.26 -18.35 -2.32
C SER A 41 -14.20 -19.32 -1.78
N TRP A 42 -13.01 -18.83 -1.44
CA TRP A 42 -11.93 -19.62 -0.81
C TRP A 42 -11.67 -19.23 0.65
N GLY A 43 -12.62 -18.52 1.28
CA GLY A 43 -12.63 -18.24 2.71
C GLY A 43 -11.78 -17.06 3.17
N ALA A 44 -11.28 -16.22 2.26
CA ALA A 44 -10.53 -15.02 2.64
C ALA A 44 -11.39 -14.10 3.52
N LYS A 45 -10.74 -13.43 4.48
CA LYS A 45 -11.38 -12.51 5.43
C LYS A 45 -11.04 -11.05 5.18
N GLN A 46 -10.09 -10.80 4.28
CA GLN A 46 -9.60 -9.48 3.96
C GLN A 46 -9.15 -9.35 2.51
N ILE A 47 -9.22 -8.14 2.00
CA ILE A 47 -8.57 -7.72 0.75
C ILE A 47 -7.57 -6.61 1.09
N LEU A 48 -6.33 -6.78 0.62
CA LEU A 48 -5.30 -5.75 0.63
C LEU A 48 -5.14 -5.25 -0.81
N TYR A 49 -5.42 -3.97 -1.05
CA TYR A 49 -5.39 -3.37 -2.39
C TYR A 49 -4.20 -2.43 -2.56
N VAL A 50 -3.50 -2.56 -3.69
CA VAL A 50 -2.43 -1.65 -4.10
C VAL A 50 -3.00 -0.34 -4.62
N ALA A 51 -3.15 0.64 -3.72
CA ALA A 51 -3.62 1.97 -4.07
C ALA A 51 -2.56 2.79 -4.83
N LYS A 52 -1.28 2.57 -4.50
CA LYS A 52 -0.12 3.15 -5.19
C LYS A 52 1.03 2.16 -5.22
N HIS A 53 1.49 1.75 -6.40
CA HIS A 53 2.67 0.89 -6.58
C HIS A 53 3.96 1.71 -6.80
N CYS A 54 5.09 1.07 -7.10
CA CYS A 54 6.39 1.75 -7.25
C CYS A 54 6.48 2.74 -8.42
N GLY A 55 5.56 2.68 -9.39
CA GLY A 55 5.45 3.66 -10.48
C GLY A 55 4.85 5.00 -10.05
N GLY A 56 4.23 5.07 -8.87
CA GLY A 56 3.65 6.30 -8.32
C GLY A 56 2.21 6.61 -8.75
N PHE A 57 1.59 5.80 -9.61
CA PHE A 57 0.19 6.00 -10.01
C PHE A 57 -0.78 5.79 -8.83
N CYS A 58 -1.65 6.78 -8.58
CA CYS A 58 -2.64 6.73 -7.51
C CYS A 58 -4.03 6.31 -8.02
N TRP A 59 -4.58 5.21 -7.48
CA TRP A 59 -5.91 4.68 -7.84
C TRP A 59 -7.10 5.36 -7.15
N TRP A 60 -6.90 6.58 -6.66
CA TRP A 60 -7.91 7.38 -6.00
C TRP A 60 -7.80 8.86 -6.40
N GLN A 61 -8.82 9.64 -6.04
CA GLN A 61 -8.95 11.06 -6.38
C GLN A 61 -8.06 11.93 -5.49
N THR A 62 -6.73 11.86 -5.69
CA THR A 62 -5.75 12.66 -4.95
C THR A 62 -5.47 14.01 -5.62
N ASP A 63 -5.17 15.03 -4.81
CA ASP A 63 -4.67 16.33 -5.29
C ASP A 63 -3.13 16.43 -5.24
N THR A 64 -2.45 15.36 -4.85
CA THR A 64 -0.99 15.36 -4.66
C THR A 64 -0.19 15.13 -5.94
N THR A 65 -0.82 14.62 -7.00
CA THR A 65 -0.17 14.32 -8.28
C THR A 65 -1.20 14.23 -9.41
N GLU A 66 -0.78 14.68 -10.60
CA GLU A 66 -1.54 14.48 -11.83
C GLU A 66 -1.46 13.02 -12.34
N TYR A 67 -0.50 12.23 -11.85
CA TYR A 67 -0.36 10.82 -12.20
C TYR A 67 -1.29 9.95 -11.34
N SER A 68 -2.59 10.10 -11.57
CA SER A 68 -3.65 9.44 -10.80
C SER A 68 -4.88 9.15 -11.65
N ILE A 69 -5.78 8.33 -11.12
CA ILE A 69 -7.04 7.95 -11.79
C ILE A 69 -7.92 9.15 -12.15
N LYS A 70 -7.79 10.27 -11.41
CA LYS A 70 -8.46 11.56 -11.67
C LYS A 70 -8.26 12.06 -13.10
N ASN A 71 -7.12 11.75 -13.71
CA ASN A 71 -6.77 12.19 -15.06
C ASN A 71 -6.93 11.10 -16.12
N THR A 72 -7.74 10.08 -15.84
CA THR A 72 -8.07 9.00 -16.78
C THR A 72 -9.54 9.11 -17.23
N PRO A 73 -9.95 8.49 -18.35
CA PRO A 73 -11.35 8.50 -18.79
C PRO A 73 -12.25 7.55 -17.97
N TYR A 74 -11.70 6.85 -16.98
CA TYR A 74 -12.46 5.91 -16.17
C TYR A 74 -13.60 6.62 -15.43
N LYS A 75 -14.85 6.17 -15.71
CA LYS A 75 -16.09 6.81 -15.22
C LYS A 75 -16.09 8.33 -15.43
N ASP A 76 -15.73 8.76 -16.65
CA ASP A 76 -15.69 10.16 -17.05
C ASP A 76 -14.77 11.03 -16.15
N GLY A 77 -13.67 10.44 -15.67
CA GLY A 77 -12.70 11.08 -14.78
C GLY A 77 -13.12 11.12 -13.30
N GLN A 78 -14.30 10.60 -12.98
CA GLN A 78 -14.84 10.58 -11.61
C GLN A 78 -14.64 9.24 -10.90
N GLY A 79 -13.98 8.26 -11.55
CA GLY A 79 -13.78 6.95 -10.96
C GLY A 79 -12.79 6.96 -9.80
N ASP A 80 -13.04 6.14 -8.78
CA ASP A 80 -12.18 5.97 -7.62
C ASP A 80 -12.16 4.49 -7.26
N VAL A 81 -11.17 3.76 -7.76
CA VAL A 81 -11.11 2.30 -7.57
C VAL A 81 -10.88 1.96 -6.10
N LEU A 82 -10.17 2.81 -5.35
CA LEU A 82 -9.97 2.64 -3.92
C LEU A 82 -11.29 2.73 -3.14
N ARG A 83 -12.17 3.68 -3.50
CA ARG A 83 -13.55 3.76 -2.99
C ARG A 83 -14.33 2.51 -3.29
N GLU A 84 -14.33 2.10 -4.55
CA GLU A 84 -15.13 0.97 -5.04
C GLU A 84 -14.78 -0.33 -4.32
N ILE A 85 -13.48 -0.62 -4.13
CA ILE A 85 -13.07 -1.83 -3.41
C ILE A 85 -13.35 -1.72 -1.91
N ALA A 86 -13.18 -0.56 -1.28
CA ALA A 86 -13.48 -0.37 0.14
C ALA A 86 -14.98 -0.56 0.43
N ASP A 87 -15.85 0.03 -0.40
CA ASP A 87 -17.30 -0.11 -0.29
C ASP A 87 -17.74 -1.56 -0.56
N SER A 88 -17.13 -2.22 -1.53
CA SER A 88 -17.38 -3.65 -1.82
C SER A 88 -16.94 -4.54 -0.65
N CYS A 89 -15.76 -4.30 -0.06
CA CYS A 89 -15.31 -5.04 1.12
C CYS A 89 -16.32 -4.92 2.27
N LYS A 90 -16.78 -3.69 2.55
CA LYS A 90 -17.82 -3.44 3.57
C LYS A 90 -19.11 -4.17 3.25
N LYS A 91 -19.61 -4.07 2.02
CA LYS A 91 -20.83 -4.77 1.55
C LYS A 91 -20.73 -6.29 1.72
N HIS A 92 -19.56 -6.86 1.44
CA HIS A 92 -19.34 -8.30 1.46
C HIS A 92 -18.90 -8.86 2.82
N GLY A 93 -18.67 -8.01 3.81
CA GLY A 93 -18.20 -8.39 5.15
C GLY A 93 -16.71 -8.80 5.18
N LEU A 94 -15.91 -8.23 4.27
CA LEU A 94 -14.46 -8.40 4.23
C LEU A 94 -13.79 -7.20 4.90
N LYS A 95 -12.68 -7.47 5.59
CA LYS A 95 -11.79 -6.41 6.08
C LYS A 95 -11.06 -5.77 4.90
N PHE A 96 -10.89 -4.46 4.97
CA PHE A 96 -10.21 -3.69 3.94
C PHE A 96 -8.81 -3.28 4.41
N GLY A 97 -7.81 -3.56 3.59
CA GLY A 97 -6.43 -3.11 3.79
C GLY A 97 -5.94 -2.32 2.58
N VAL A 98 -5.03 -1.39 2.83
CA VAL A 98 -4.46 -0.51 1.82
C VAL A 98 -2.93 -0.61 1.78
N TYR A 99 -2.42 -0.74 0.57
CA TYR A 99 -1.01 -0.64 0.27
C TYR A 99 -0.74 0.70 -0.41
N VAL A 100 0.23 1.45 0.14
CA VAL A 100 0.75 2.67 -0.47
C VAL A 100 2.27 2.58 -0.45
N TYR A 101 2.86 2.39 -1.63
CA TYR A 101 4.32 2.31 -1.75
C TYR A 101 4.96 3.63 -1.26
N PRO A 102 5.90 3.60 -0.30
CA PRO A 102 6.49 4.82 0.24
C PRO A 102 7.41 5.57 -0.72
N GLY A 103 7.93 4.92 -1.76
CA GLY A 103 8.72 5.60 -2.80
C GLY A 103 7.85 6.20 -3.90
N ASP A 104 8.45 7.12 -4.65
CA ASP A 104 7.85 7.76 -5.81
C ASP A 104 8.97 8.30 -6.72
N PRO A 105 9.09 7.80 -7.96
CA PRO A 105 10.14 8.23 -8.88
C PRO A 105 10.05 9.71 -9.26
N ALA A 106 8.85 10.33 -9.24
CA ALA A 106 8.70 11.76 -9.53
C ALA A 106 9.41 12.66 -8.50
N TRP A 107 9.60 12.14 -7.28
CA TRP A 107 10.31 12.81 -6.19
C TRP A 107 11.76 12.33 -6.01
N GLY A 108 12.21 11.37 -6.83
CA GLY A 108 13.51 10.74 -6.68
C GLY A 108 13.61 9.81 -5.48
N ALA A 109 12.48 9.34 -4.94
CA ALA A 109 12.43 8.30 -3.92
C ALA A 109 12.27 6.93 -4.59
N GLY A 110 13.38 6.22 -4.82
CA GLY A 110 13.41 5.01 -5.62
C GLY A 110 12.83 3.75 -4.95
N ILE A 111 13.01 2.61 -5.63
CA ILE A 111 12.63 1.30 -5.11
C ILE A 111 13.49 0.97 -3.87
N GLY A 112 12.86 0.54 -2.77
CA GLY A 112 13.51 0.16 -1.51
C GLY A 112 14.02 1.33 -0.65
N THR A 113 13.83 2.60 -1.04
CA THR A 113 14.35 3.73 -0.24
C THR A 113 13.48 4.04 0.98
N GLY A 114 12.23 3.57 0.97
CA GLY A 114 11.23 3.83 2.01
C GLY A 114 10.77 5.28 2.06
N GLY A 115 10.75 5.95 0.90
CA GLY A 115 10.36 7.35 0.77
C GLY A 115 11.47 8.35 1.04
N VAL A 116 12.71 7.89 1.15
CA VAL A 116 13.90 8.76 1.17
C VAL A 116 14.21 9.19 -0.26
N THR A 117 14.25 10.51 -0.50
CA THR A 117 14.58 11.12 -1.78
C THR A 117 16.09 11.13 -2.00
N ALA A 118 16.52 10.90 -3.24
CA ALA A 118 17.94 11.00 -3.61
C ALA A 118 18.50 12.42 -3.42
N ASP A 119 17.65 13.43 -3.59
CA ASP A 119 17.94 14.84 -3.29
C ASP A 119 17.34 15.22 -1.93
N PRO A 120 18.15 15.44 -0.88
CA PRO A 120 17.67 15.82 0.45
C PRO A 120 16.87 17.11 0.47
N ALA A 121 17.09 18.03 -0.47
CA ALA A 121 16.35 19.30 -0.54
C ALA A 121 14.86 19.09 -0.88
N LYS A 122 14.50 17.95 -1.49
CA LYS A 122 13.12 17.57 -1.81
C LYS A 122 12.42 16.82 -0.69
N GLN A 123 13.17 16.30 0.29
CA GLN A 123 12.64 15.36 1.28
C GLN A 123 11.45 15.94 2.05
N GLU A 124 11.54 17.19 2.49
CA GLU A 124 10.48 17.80 3.31
C GLU A 124 9.19 18.05 2.51
N ALA A 125 9.32 18.42 1.22
CA ALA A 125 8.17 18.53 0.34
C ALA A 125 7.55 17.14 0.07
N TYR A 126 8.37 16.13 -0.15
CA TYR A 126 7.89 14.77 -0.37
C TYR A 126 7.25 14.14 0.87
N ASN A 127 7.79 14.42 2.07
CA ASN A 127 7.17 14.03 3.34
C ASN A 127 5.72 14.50 3.41
N LYS A 128 5.45 15.76 3.01
CA LYS A 128 4.10 16.33 2.99
C LYS A 128 3.20 15.61 2.00
N VAL A 129 3.70 15.31 0.80
CA VAL A 129 2.98 14.55 -0.22
C VAL A 129 2.60 13.17 0.28
N LEU A 130 3.56 12.36 0.74
CA LEU A 130 3.26 11.00 1.21
C LEU A 130 2.33 11.03 2.42
N ARG A 131 2.56 11.92 3.39
CA ARG A 131 1.68 12.07 4.56
C ARG A 131 0.25 12.45 4.18
N GLN A 132 0.08 13.33 3.18
CA GLN A 132 -1.24 13.66 2.66
C GLN A 132 -1.89 12.44 2.00
N GLN A 133 -1.19 11.71 1.14
CA GLN A 133 -1.70 10.49 0.50
C GLN A 133 -2.12 9.44 1.55
N LEU A 134 -1.31 9.22 2.59
CA LEU A 134 -1.65 8.32 3.69
C LEU A 134 -2.89 8.80 4.45
N THR A 135 -2.99 10.10 4.73
CA THR A 135 -4.17 10.68 5.38
C THR A 135 -5.43 10.49 4.53
N GLU A 136 -5.38 10.76 3.22
CA GLU A 136 -6.50 10.54 2.30
C GLU A 136 -6.95 9.07 2.32
N THR A 137 -6.01 8.14 2.14
CA THR A 137 -6.31 6.70 2.07
C THR A 137 -6.81 6.11 3.39
N TRP A 138 -6.43 6.66 4.55
CA TRP A 138 -6.84 6.14 5.86
C TRP A 138 -8.10 6.76 6.42
N THR A 139 -8.49 7.94 5.96
CA THR A 139 -9.61 8.69 6.56
C THR A 139 -10.84 8.74 5.68
N GLN A 140 -10.68 8.61 4.37
CA GLN A 140 -11.80 8.78 3.46
C GLN A 140 -12.51 7.45 3.17
N TYR A 141 -11.83 6.31 3.25
CA TYR A 141 -12.29 5.03 2.70
C TYR A 141 -12.93 4.06 3.71
N GLY A 142 -13.25 4.54 4.91
CA GLY A 142 -13.76 3.71 6.00
C GLY A 142 -12.65 3.13 6.87
N GLU A 143 -12.95 2.08 7.63
CA GLU A 143 -11.97 1.45 8.51
C GLU A 143 -10.89 0.70 7.72
N VAL A 144 -9.64 1.12 7.88
CA VAL A 144 -8.47 0.42 7.35
C VAL A 144 -7.99 -0.59 8.39
N PHE A 145 -8.17 -1.87 8.08
CA PHE A 145 -7.74 -2.97 8.92
C PHE A 145 -6.25 -3.28 8.78
N GLU A 146 -5.66 -3.10 7.60
CA GLU A 146 -4.24 -3.36 7.35
C GLU A 146 -3.62 -2.24 6.51
N ALA A 147 -2.48 -1.71 6.94
CA ALA A 147 -1.65 -0.76 6.19
C ALA A 147 -0.32 -1.42 5.84
N TRP A 148 0.07 -1.36 4.57
CA TRP A 148 1.19 -2.13 4.05
C TRP A 148 2.20 -1.22 3.34
N PHE A 149 3.47 -1.26 3.77
CA PHE A 149 4.55 -0.41 3.24
C PHE A 149 5.72 -1.25 2.70
N ASP A 150 5.87 -1.36 1.38
CA ASP A 150 6.97 -2.15 0.78
C ASP A 150 8.32 -1.55 1.08
N GLY A 151 9.27 -2.41 1.44
CA GLY A 151 10.64 -1.99 1.72
C GLY A 151 10.75 -0.98 2.87
N SER A 152 9.75 -0.92 3.77
CA SER A 152 9.61 0.04 4.87
C SER A 152 9.15 1.45 4.50
N CYS A 153 8.42 2.11 5.40
CA CYS A 153 8.22 3.57 5.38
C CYS A 153 9.18 4.27 6.37
N LYS A 154 10.03 5.17 5.85
CA LYS A 154 10.99 5.97 6.66
C LYS A 154 10.55 7.42 6.84
N VAL A 155 9.52 7.86 6.12
CA VAL A 155 8.88 9.15 6.36
C VAL A 155 8.26 9.13 7.76
N PRO A 156 8.42 10.19 8.58
CA PRO A 156 7.82 10.24 9.91
C PRO A 156 6.30 10.20 9.80
N ILE A 157 5.66 9.14 10.30
CA ILE A 157 4.20 8.92 10.25
C ILE A 157 3.59 8.46 11.59
N ALA A 158 4.38 8.42 12.66
CA ALA A 158 3.95 7.86 13.95
C ALA A 158 2.67 8.54 14.48
N ASP A 159 2.59 9.87 14.34
CA ASP A 159 1.43 10.67 14.72
C ASP A 159 0.17 10.31 13.91
N LEU A 160 0.33 10.04 12.61
CA LEU A 160 -0.78 9.62 11.75
C LEU A 160 -1.24 8.20 12.09
N VAL A 161 -0.29 7.30 12.36
CA VAL A 161 -0.59 5.93 12.77
C VAL A 161 -1.35 5.91 14.10
N GLU A 162 -0.88 6.64 15.11
CA GLU A 162 -1.55 6.75 16.41
C GLU A 162 -2.97 7.29 16.25
N LYS A 163 -3.15 8.31 15.40
CA LYS A 163 -4.44 8.97 15.21
C LYS A 163 -5.44 8.16 14.39
N HIS A 164 -4.98 7.42 13.37
CA HIS A 164 -5.86 6.84 12.35
C HIS A 164 -5.83 5.31 12.29
N LEU A 165 -4.80 4.66 12.83
CA LEU A 165 -4.54 3.22 12.67
C LEU A 165 -4.28 2.50 14.01
N SER A 166 -4.79 3.03 15.14
CA SER A 166 -4.51 2.49 16.48
C SER A 166 -4.93 1.04 16.74
N GLY A 167 -5.77 0.46 15.87
CA GLY A 167 -6.15 -0.97 15.90
C GLY A 167 -5.78 -1.75 14.63
N ALA A 168 -5.05 -1.12 13.69
CA ALA A 168 -4.74 -1.72 12.40
C ALA A 168 -3.53 -2.65 12.48
N VAL A 169 -3.47 -3.60 11.54
CA VAL A 169 -2.27 -4.36 11.21
C VAL A 169 -1.36 -3.47 10.37
N ILE A 170 -0.08 -3.42 10.69
CA ILE A 170 0.89 -2.56 9.99
C ILE A 170 2.10 -3.40 9.61
N LEU A 171 2.36 -3.51 8.31
CA LEU A 171 3.57 -4.12 7.78
C LEU A 171 4.64 -3.07 7.51
N GLN A 172 5.86 -3.32 8.01
CA GLN A 172 7.11 -2.66 7.63
C GLN A 172 7.12 -1.13 7.82
N SER A 173 7.35 -0.71 9.06
CA SER A 173 7.71 0.64 9.47
C SER A 173 8.20 0.55 10.92
N PRO A 174 8.75 1.62 11.50
CA PRO A 174 9.02 1.62 12.94
C PRO A 174 7.76 1.47 13.83
N GLN A 175 6.55 1.50 13.24
CA GLN A 175 5.26 1.27 13.91
C GLN A 175 4.65 -0.11 13.57
N ALA A 176 5.39 -0.98 12.89
CA ALA A 176 4.88 -2.27 12.45
C ALA A 176 4.47 -3.19 13.61
N ASN A 177 3.46 -4.02 13.38
CA ASN A 177 3.07 -5.11 14.28
C ASN A 177 3.02 -6.48 13.57
N ILE A 178 3.28 -6.49 12.26
CA ILE A 178 3.63 -7.69 11.48
C ILE A 178 4.89 -7.40 10.66
N ARG A 179 5.51 -8.46 10.13
CA ARG A 179 6.74 -8.33 9.34
C ARG A 179 6.77 -9.29 8.17
N TRP A 180 7.56 -8.93 7.16
CA TRP A 180 7.74 -9.76 5.97
C TRP A 180 8.43 -11.08 6.32
N VAL A 181 8.00 -12.17 5.69
CA VAL A 181 8.57 -13.50 5.95
C VAL A 181 9.99 -13.66 5.43
N GLY A 182 10.44 -12.77 4.53
CA GLY A 182 11.79 -12.79 3.96
C GLY A 182 11.87 -13.41 2.57
N ASN A 183 10.74 -13.84 1.99
CA ASN A 183 10.62 -14.29 0.61
C ASN A 183 9.17 -14.11 0.12
N GLU A 184 8.97 -14.17 -1.20
CA GLU A 184 7.66 -14.11 -1.84
C GLU A 184 7.12 -15.49 -2.24
N ALA A 185 7.86 -16.56 -1.93
CA ALA A 185 7.43 -17.94 -2.15
C ALA A 185 6.45 -18.45 -1.06
N GLY A 186 6.15 -17.63 -0.05
CA GLY A 186 5.26 -17.98 1.05
C GLY A 186 5.87 -18.96 2.06
N LEU A 187 7.20 -19.05 2.14
CA LEU A 187 7.90 -20.00 2.99
C LEU A 187 8.31 -19.37 4.32
N ALA A 188 7.72 -19.82 5.43
CA ALA A 188 8.18 -19.45 6.76
C ALA A 188 9.42 -20.26 7.17
N PRO A 189 10.39 -19.65 7.87
CA PRO A 189 11.52 -20.40 8.42
C PRO A 189 11.07 -21.36 9.54
N TYR A 190 11.91 -22.34 9.89
CA TYR A 190 11.72 -23.18 11.06
C TYR A 190 12.96 -23.14 11.98
N PRO A 191 12.82 -22.77 13.26
CA PRO A 191 11.61 -22.27 13.91
C PRO A 191 11.17 -20.88 13.39
N ALA A 192 9.87 -20.56 13.52
CA ALA A 192 9.30 -19.25 13.22
C ALA A 192 8.88 -18.53 14.51
N TRP A 193 9.82 -17.81 15.13
CA TRP A 193 9.53 -17.03 16.34
C TRP A 193 8.80 -15.74 15.99
N ASN A 194 7.74 -15.38 16.72
CA ASN A 194 6.94 -14.19 16.41
C ASN A 194 7.37 -12.93 17.17
N SER A 195 8.21 -13.07 18.18
CA SER A 195 8.90 -11.98 18.89
C SER A 195 10.19 -11.58 18.17
N LEU A 196 10.62 -10.33 18.37
CA LEU A 196 11.89 -9.77 17.88
C LEU A 196 12.36 -8.71 18.87
N SER A 197 13.59 -8.19 18.71
CA SER A 197 14.04 -7.11 19.58
C SER A 197 13.37 -5.78 19.21
N SER A 198 13.11 -4.95 20.22
CA SER A 198 12.68 -3.56 20.08
C SER A 198 13.66 -2.74 19.24
N LYS A 199 14.95 -3.09 19.22
CA LYS A 199 15.96 -2.49 18.33
C LYS A 199 15.69 -2.82 16.86
N ASP A 200 15.44 -4.09 16.55
CA ASP A 200 15.18 -4.55 15.18
C ASP A 200 13.83 -4.03 14.68
N LEU A 201 12.82 -3.95 15.55
CA LEU A 201 11.51 -3.40 15.22
C LEU A 201 11.62 -1.94 14.75
N LYS A 202 12.38 -1.12 15.48
CA LYS A 202 12.58 0.31 15.18
C LYS A 202 13.26 0.56 13.83
N THR A 203 13.89 -0.45 13.22
CA THR A 203 14.44 -0.31 11.85
C THR A 203 13.35 -0.22 10.79
N GLY A 204 12.15 -0.75 11.06
CA GLY A 204 11.07 -0.92 10.08
C GLY A 204 11.32 -1.97 8.99
N LEU A 205 12.48 -2.62 9.01
CA LEU A 205 12.95 -3.55 7.97
C LEU A 205 13.05 -5.00 8.45
N SER A 206 12.59 -5.28 9.67
CA SER A 206 12.62 -6.62 10.23
C SER A 206 11.87 -7.63 9.36
N THR A 207 12.39 -8.86 9.37
CA THR A 207 11.82 -10.02 8.67
C THR A 207 11.74 -11.22 9.60
N ALA A 208 11.23 -12.36 9.13
CA ALA A 208 11.24 -13.60 9.92
C ALA A 208 12.66 -14.04 10.35
N ALA A 209 13.71 -13.65 9.62
CA ALA A 209 15.11 -13.93 10.01
C ALA A 209 15.53 -13.23 11.31
N HIS A 210 14.81 -12.19 11.73
CA HIS A 210 15.02 -11.46 12.98
C HIS A 210 14.18 -12.03 14.14
N GLY A 211 13.44 -13.12 13.91
CA GLY A 211 12.65 -13.77 14.95
C GLY A 211 13.52 -14.33 16.07
N ASN A 212 13.23 -13.96 17.30
CA ASN A 212 13.97 -14.35 18.50
C ASN A 212 12.98 -14.85 19.56
N PRO A 213 13.12 -16.07 20.12
CA PRO A 213 12.24 -16.54 21.20
C PRO A 213 12.30 -15.66 22.45
N ASP A 214 13.40 -14.93 22.63
CA ASP A 214 13.69 -14.04 23.76
C ASP A 214 13.58 -12.56 23.39
N GLY A 215 12.77 -12.22 22.37
CA GLY A 215 12.53 -10.81 21.97
C GLY A 215 11.80 -9.99 23.05
N ASP A 216 11.97 -8.66 22.98
CA ASP A 216 11.49 -7.68 23.98
C ASP A 216 10.47 -6.67 23.45
#